data_AF-A0A737IXM0-F1
#
_entry.id   AF-A0A737IXM0-F1
#
_cell.length_a   1.000
_cell.length_b   1.000
_cell.length_c   1.000
_cell.angle_alpha   90.00
_cell.angle_beta   90.00
_cell.angle_gamma   90.00
#
_symmetry.space_group_name_H-M   'P 1'
#
loop_
_entity.id
_entity.type
_entity.pdbx_description
1 polymer ?
#
loop_
_entity_poly.entity_id
_entity_poly.type
_entity_poly.pdbx_seq_one_letter_code
_entity_poly.pdbx_strand_id
1 'polypeptide(L)'
;MTGTLNEESLNHYLQGKNYFLQKEYLYGSAFFVGWRVETSFFSLAYRLVDGQELILCHFEARNNTGLNGPVLSLTRFLEDLYRHFSGIKKISAMKATFGTESECLKRNELFLYFQKKGANIIEDQDETWFVLNVNNR
;
A
#
# COMPACT_ATOMS: atom_id res chain seq x y z
N MET A 1 3.88 24.45 10.08
CA MET A 1 3.49 24.63 8.66
C MET A 1 2.81 23.35 8.22
N THR A 2 1.48 23.32 8.18
CA THR A 2 0.71 22.18 7.69
C THR A 2 0.69 22.24 6.16
N GLY A 3 1.78 21.81 5.53
CA GLY A 3 1.76 21.54 4.10
C GLY A 3 0.78 20.42 3.82
N THR A 4 -0.09 20.60 2.83
CA THR A 4 -0.93 19.53 2.30
C THR A 4 -0.01 18.35 1.96
N LEU A 5 -0.25 17.19 2.56
CA LEU A 5 0.49 15.98 2.23
C LEU A 5 0.40 15.76 0.71
N ASN A 6 1.54 15.62 0.06
CA ASN A 6 1.63 15.31 -1.36
C ASN A 6 2.66 14.20 -1.59
N GLU A 7 2.69 13.64 -2.80
CA GLU A 7 3.59 12.54 -3.13
C GLU A 7 5.07 12.91 -2.92
N GLU A 8 5.48 14.15 -3.23
CA GLU A 8 6.85 14.60 -3.05
C GLU A 8 7.28 14.57 -1.58
N SER A 9 6.46 15.08 -0.68
CA SER A 9 6.73 15.08 0.77
C SER A 9 6.77 13.66 1.35
N LEU A 10 5.87 12.78 0.90
CA LEU A 10 5.85 11.37 1.29
C LEU A 10 7.12 10.65 0.81
N ASN A 11 7.50 10.84 -0.45
CA ASN A 11 8.67 10.21 -1.04
C ASN A 11 9.96 10.72 -0.43
N HIS A 12 10.06 12.03 -0.15
CA HIS A 12 11.21 12.61 0.52
C HIS A 12 11.38 12.01 1.93
N TYR A 13 10.29 11.85 2.69
CA TYR A 13 10.34 11.20 4.00
C TYR A 13 10.86 9.75 3.90
N LEU A 14 10.36 8.99 2.94
CA LEU A 14 10.77 7.60 2.72
C LEU A 14 12.25 7.50 2.31
N GLN A 15 12.74 8.37 1.42
CA GLN A 15 14.16 8.46 1.10
C GLN A 15 15.00 8.80 2.33
N GLY A 16 14.54 9.72 3.19
CA GLY A 16 15.20 10.05 4.46
C GLY A 16 15.25 8.89 5.47
N LYS A 17 14.38 7.88 5.30
CA LYS A 17 14.39 6.61 6.05
C LYS A 17 15.23 5.51 5.36
N ASN A 18 15.98 5.86 4.32
CA ASN A 18 16.77 4.95 3.49
C ASN A 18 15.93 3.91 2.72
N TYR A 19 14.67 4.21 2.42
CA TYR A 19 13.91 3.41 1.47
C TYR A 19 14.34 3.74 0.04
N PHE A 20 14.51 2.70 -0.76
CA PHE A 20 14.73 2.86 -2.18
C PHE A 20 13.39 3.02 -2.90
N LEU A 21 13.24 4.12 -3.63
CA LEU A 21 12.01 4.45 -4.35
C LEU A 21 12.23 4.40 -5.86
N GLN A 22 11.27 3.83 -6.57
CA GLN A 22 11.23 3.80 -8.02
C GLN A 22 9.84 4.20 -8.53
N LYS A 23 9.76 4.71 -9.75
CA LYS A 23 8.46 4.90 -10.40
C LYS A 23 7.95 3.56 -10.90
N GLU A 24 6.68 3.28 -10.66
CA GLU A 24 5.99 2.11 -11.15
C GLU A 24 5.11 2.46 -12.34
N TYR A 25 5.22 1.65 -13.39
CA TYR A 25 4.42 1.78 -14.60
C TYR A 25 3.70 0.47 -14.91
N LEU A 26 2.48 0.58 -15.43
CA LEU A 26 1.62 -0.57 -15.68
C LEU A 26 2.26 -1.50 -16.73
N TYR A 27 2.70 -2.70 -16.34
CA TYR A 27 3.26 -3.73 -17.22
C TYR A 27 4.29 -3.23 -18.25
N GLY A 28 5.19 -2.34 -17.84
CA GLY A 28 6.22 -1.77 -18.73
C GLY A 28 5.70 -0.76 -19.77
N SER A 29 4.44 -0.36 -19.67
CA SER A 29 3.89 0.75 -20.47
C SER A 29 4.38 2.11 -19.96
N ALA A 30 3.99 3.19 -20.64
CA ALA A 30 4.22 4.56 -20.18
C ALA A 30 3.19 5.03 -19.12
N PHE A 31 2.22 4.19 -18.76
CA PHE A 31 1.16 4.57 -17.82
C PHE A 31 1.65 4.49 -16.38
N PHE A 32 1.80 5.66 -15.75
CA PHE A 32 2.26 5.77 -14.37
C PHE A 32 1.20 5.26 -13.38
N VAL A 33 1.58 4.28 -12.56
CA VAL A 33 0.70 3.66 -11.55
C VAL A 33 0.93 4.28 -10.18
N GLY A 34 2.19 4.58 -9.85
CA GLY A 34 2.57 5.12 -8.54
C GLY A 34 4.06 4.98 -8.26
N TRP A 35 4.41 5.09 -6.99
CA TRP A 35 5.78 4.89 -6.50
C TRP A 35 5.92 3.52 -5.86
N ARG A 36 7.04 2.84 -6.14
CA ARG A 36 7.40 1.56 -5.55
C ARG A 36 8.45 1.75 -4.47
N VAL A 37 8.19 1.20 -3.29
CA VAL A 37 9.18 1.01 -2.23
C VAL A 37 9.59 -0.46 -2.17
N GLU A 38 10.89 -0.70 -2.05
CA GLU A 38 11.45 -2.03 -1.90
C GLU A 38 12.14 -2.21 -0.55
N THR A 39 11.89 -3.35 0.08
CA THR A 39 12.53 -3.81 1.32
C THR A 39 13.01 -5.25 1.15
N SER A 40 13.74 -5.77 2.15
CA SER A 40 14.10 -7.19 2.20
C SER A 40 12.89 -8.12 2.37
N PHE A 41 11.74 -7.60 2.83
CA PHE A 41 10.55 -8.40 3.11
C PHE A 41 9.47 -8.27 2.03
N PHE A 42 9.34 -7.10 1.41
CA PHE A 42 8.29 -6.82 0.44
C PHE A 42 8.69 -5.76 -0.59
N SER A 43 7.99 -5.76 -1.71
CA SER A 43 7.86 -4.65 -2.64
C SER A 43 6.42 -4.13 -2.61
N LEU A 44 6.25 -2.81 -2.59
CA LEU A 44 4.94 -2.16 -2.55
C LEU A 44 4.91 -0.98 -3.50
N ALA A 45 4.04 -1.04 -4.52
CA ALA A 45 3.63 0.15 -5.28
C ALA A 45 2.46 0.84 -4.56
N TYR A 46 2.53 2.16 -4.42
CA TYR A 46 1.51 2.99 -3.80
C TYR A 46 1.30 4.29 -4.57
N ARG A 47 0.14 4.91 -4.38
CA ARG A 47 -0.20 6.23 -4.92
C ARG A 47 -0.95 7.04 -3.86
N LEU A 48 -0.70 8.33 -3.80
CA LEU A 48 -1.45 9.23 -2.93
C LEU A 48 -2.52 9.97 -3.74
N VAL A 49 -3.77 9.87 -3.31
CA VAL A 49 -4.92 10.55 -3.94
C VAL A 49 -5.40 11.67 -3.01
N ASP A 50 -5.57 12.85 -3.59
CA ASP A 50 -6.07 14.08 -2.95
C ASP A 50 -5.38 14.44 -1.62
N GLY A 51 -4.14 13.98 -1.42
CA GLY A 51 -3.38 14.22 -0.20
C GLY A 51 -3.92 13.51 1.05
N GLN A 52 -4.89 12.61 0.91
CA GLN A 52 -5.63 12.02 2.03
C GLN A 52 -5.72 10.49 1.99
N GLU A 53 -5.65 9.91 0.80
CA GLU A 53 -5.83 8.47 0.60
C GLU A 53 -4.57 7.84 0.02
N LEU A 54 -4.02 6.87 0.73
CA LEU A 54 -2.91 6.06 0.27
C LEU A 54 -3.47 4.77 -0.38
N ILE A 55 -3.41 4.69 -1.69
CA ILE A 55 -3.82 3.50 -2.44
C ILE A 55 -2.62 2.56 -2.59
N LEU A 56 -2.77 1.30 -2.18
CA LEU A 56 -1.75 0.26 -2.37
C LEU A 56 -2.00 -0.42 -3.73
N CYS A 57 -1.22 -0.07 -4.74
CA CYS A 57 -1.46 -0.53 -6.11
C CYS A 57 -0.99 -1.98 -6.34
N HIS A 58 0.14 -2.36 -5.77
CA HIS A 58 0.73 -3.68 -5.97
C HIS A 58 1.58 -4.08 -4.76
N PHE A 59 1.44 -5.32 -4.29
CA PHE A 59 2.24 -5.86 -3.20
C PHE A 59 2.84 -7.20 -3.59
N GLU A 60 4.14 -7.35 -3.36
CA GLU A 60 4.88 -8.59 -3.57
C GLU A 60 5.68 -8.95 -2.31
N ALA A 61 5.49 -10.18 -1.83
CA ALA A 61 6.29 -10.74 -0.75
C ALA A 61 7.62 -11.29 -1.28
N ARG A 62 8.73 -10.89 -0.69
CA ARG A 62 10.10 -11.22 -1.16
C ARG A 62 10.79 -12.33 -0.35
N ASN A 63 10.11 -12.96 0.61
CA ASN A 63 10.64 -14.08 1.37
C ASN A 63 9.99 -15.43 0.96
N ASN A 64 10.74 -16.52 1.09
CA ASN A 64 10.29 -17.86 0.68
C ASN A 64 9.56 -18.64 1.80
N THR A 65 9.44 -18.07 3.01
CA THR A 65 8.97 -18.78 4.22
C THR A 65 7.53 -18.45 4.62
N GLY A 66 6.75 -17.85 3.72
CA GLY A 66 5.34 -17.46 3.94
C GLY A 66 5.14 -15.98 4.29
N LEU A 67 3.88 -15.56 4.36
CA LEU A 67 3.48 -14.14 4.33
C LEU A 67 3.54 -13.39 5.67
N ASN A 68 3.70 -14.09 6.78
CA ASN A 68 3.69 -13.46 8.12
C ASN A 68 4.76 -12.36 8.26
N GLY A 69 5.98 -12.59 7.77
CA GLY A 69 7.06 -11.59 7.82
C GLY A 69 6.78 -10.35 6.95
N PRO A 70 6.51 -10.53 5.64
CA PRO A 70 6.15 -9.44 4.73
C PRO A 70 4.95 -8.63 5.22
N VAL A 71 3.89 -9.29 5.67
CA VAL A 71 2.67 -8.63 6.14
C VAL A 71 2.94 -7.84 7.43
N LEU A 72 3.71 -8.39 8.38
CA LEU A 72 4.10 -7.65 9.58
C LEU A 72 4.98 -6.43 9.24
N SER A 73 5.93 -6.60 8.32
CA SER A 73 6.81 -5.52 7.86
C SER A 73 6.01 -4.42 7.16
N LEU A 74 5.08 -4.79 6.28
CA LEU A 74 4.17 -3.85 5.61
C LEU A 74 3.29 -3.12 6.63
N THR A 75 2.78 -3.83 7.63
CA THR A 75 1.97 -3.21 8.69
C THR A 75 2.77 -2.12 9.38
N ARG A 76 3.97 -2.44 9.88
CA ARG A 76 4.83 -1.47 10.56
C ARG A 76 5.16 -0.27 9.68
N PHE A 77 5.40 -0.52 8.39
CA PHE A 77 5.61 0.53 7.39
C PHE A 77 4.38 1.46 7.29
N LEU A 78 3.18 0.90 7.12
CA LEU A 78 1.95 1.70 7.04
C LEU A 78 1.67 2.44 8.35
N GLU A 79 1.88 1.81 9.51
CA GLU A 79 1.72 2.44 10.82
C GLU A 79 2.68 3.61 11.03
N ASP A 80 3.94 3.51 10.58
CA ASP A 80 4.89 4.62 10.61
C ASP A 80 4.41 5.77 9.71
N LEU A 81 3.96 5.45 8.49
CA LEU A 81 3.47 6.45 7.54
C LEU A 81 2.29 7.24 8.08
N TYR A 82 1.19 6.58 8.48
CA TYR A 82 0.01 7.31 8.92
C TYR A 82 0.22 7.97 10.30
N ARG A 83 1.16 7.50 11.14
CA ARG A 83 1.53 8.23 12.38
C ARG A 83 2.35 9.48 12.10
N HIS A 84 3.22 9.44 11.10
CA HIS A 84 4.03 10.60 10.70
C HIS A 84 3.19 11.63 9.95
N PHE A 85 2.33 11.15 9.03
CA PHE A 85 1.49 11.99 8.18
C PHE A 85 0.03 11.92 8.62
N SER A 86 -0.36 12.85 9.50
CA SER A 86 -1.75 12.99 9.96
C SER A 86 -2.74 13.34 8.84
N GLY A 87 -2.22 13.79 7.68
CA GLY A 87 -2.99 14.00 6.46
C GLY A 87 -3.52 12.71 5.82
N ILE A 88 -2.85 11.56 6.04
CA ILE A 88 -3.36 10.26 5.59
C ILE A 88 -4.58 9.92 6.46
N LYS A 89 -5.75 9.91 5.84
CA LYS A 89 -7.04 9.57 6.45
C LYS A 89 -7.52 8.18 6.07
N LYS A 90 -7.05 7.66 4.93
CA LYS A 90 -7.48 6.36 4.40
C LYS A 90 -6.31 5.60 3.79
N ILE A 91 -6.33 4.29 3.96
CA ILE A 91 -5.49 3.36 3.22
C ILE A 91 -6.42 2.42 2.48
N SER A 92 -6.30 2.36 1.17
CA SER A 92 -7.17 1.55 0.34
C SER A 92 -6.38 0.59 -0.52
N ALA A 93 -6.94 -0.58 -0.82
CA ALA A 93 -6.51 -1.30 -2.00
C ALA A 93 -7.59 -2.19 -2.58
N MET A 94 -7.40 -2.47 -3.85
CA MET A 94 -8.28 -3.31 -4.63
C MET A 94 -7.85 -4.77 -4.56
N LYS A 95 -8.84 -5.65 -4.39
CA LYS A 95 -8.66 -7.10 -4.50
C LYS A 95 -8.63 -7.45 -5.97
N ALA A 96 -7.42 -7.45 -6.52
CA ALA A 96 -7.23 -7.92 -7.88
C ALA A 96 -7.69 -9.38 -8.00
N THR A 97 -8.56 -9.64 -8.97
CA THR A 97 -9.07 -10.98 -9.34
C THR A 97 -8.24 -11.64 -10.43
N PHE A 98 -7.21 -10.96 -10.93
CA PHE A 98 -6.33 -11.40 -12.01
C PHE A 98 -4.91 -11.72 -11.51
N GLY A 99 -4.24 -12.67 -12.15
CA GLY A 99 -2.89 -13.13 -11.83
C GLY A 99 -2.81 -14.65 -11.71
N THR A 100 -1.62 -15.15 -11.41
CA THR A 100 -1.39 -16.57 -11.08
C THR A 100 -2.07 -16.94 -9.75
N GLU A 101 -2.39 -18.22 -9.56
CA GLU A 101 -2.99 -18.73 -8.33
C GLU A 101 -2.19 -18.34 -7.07
N SER A 102 -0.86 -18.39 -7.16
CA SER A 102 0.04 -17.98 -6.07
C SER A 102 -0.11 -16.50 -5.72
N GLU A 103 -0.20 -15.61 -6.71
CA GLU A 103 -0.38 -14.17 -6.50
C GLU A 103 -1.76 -13.84 -5.93
N CYS A 104 -2.79 -14.58 -6.34
CA CYS A 104 -4.14 -14.46 -5.80
C CYS A 104 -4.21 -14.90 -4.33
N LEU A 105 -3.58 -16.03 -3.98
CA LEU A 105 -3.47 -16.50 -2.60
C LEU A 105 -2.72 -15.50 -1.71
N LYS A 106 -1.57 -15.00 -2.18
CA LYS A 106 -0.78 -14.02 -1.44
C LYS A 106 -1.54 -12.72 -1.17
N ARG A 107 -2.30 -12.26 -2.17
CA ARG A 107 -3.21 -11.12 -1.98
C ARG A 107 -4.29 -11.47 -0.95
N ASN A 108 -4.97 -12.61 -1.07
CA ASN A 108 -6.02 -12.99 -0.12
C ASN A 108 -5.54 -13.00 1.34
N GLU A 109 -4.33 -13.48 1.63
CA GLU A 109 -3.78 -13.42 2.99
C GLU A 109 -3.54 -11.99 3.48
N LEU A 110 -3.05 -11.11 2.60
CA LEU A 110 -2.94 -9.68 2.89
C LEU A 110 -4.32 -9.05 3.17
N PHE A 111 -5.33 -9.40 2.39
CA PHE A 111 -6.72 -8.96 2.58
C PHE A 111 -7.27 -9.38 3.95
N LEU A 112 -7.12 -10.65 4.32
CA LEU A 112 -7.54 -11.17 5.62
C LEU A 112 -6.86 -10.43 6.76
N TYR A 113 -5.59 -10.05 6.58
CA TYR A 113 -4.87 -9.25 7.57
C TYR A 113 -5.49 -7.85 7.75
N PHE A 114 -5.79 -7.14 6.66
CA PHE A 114 -6.42 -5.81 6.73
C PHE A 114 -7.84 -5.87 7.31
N GLN A 115 -8.61 -6.92 7.00
CA GLN A 115 -9.92 -7.14 7.63
C GLN A 115 -9.79 -7.29 9.15
N LYS A 116 -8.80 -8.03 9.65
CA LYS A 116 -8.52 -8.14 11.10
C LYS A 116 -8.14 -6.81 11.74
N LYS A 117 -7.62 -5.85 10.95
CA LYS A 117 -7.31 -4.48 11.40
C LYS A 117 -8.51 -3.52 11.33
N GLY A 118 -9.69 -4.00 10.93
CA GLY A 118 -10.92 -3.20 10.86
C GLY A 118 -11.08 -2.45 9.54
N ALA A 119 -10.45 -2.92 8.45
CA ALA A 119 -10.73 -2.40 7.12
C ALA A 119 -12.17 -2.74 6.70
N ASN A 120 -12.89 -1.75 6.17
CA ASN A 120 -14.19 -1.94 5.56
C ASN A 120 -14.00 -2.57 4.18
N ILE A 121 -14.93 -3.45 3.80
CA ILE A 121 -14.96 -4.06 2.47
C ILE A 121 -16.05 -3.34 1.69
N ILE A 122 -15.69 -2.79 0.53
CA ILE A 122 -16.61 -2.13 -0.39
C ILE A 122 -16.63 -2.93 -1.68
N GLU A 123 -17.81 -3.34 -2.11
CA GLU A 123 -18.01 -4.02 -3.39
C GLU A 123 -18.65 -3.02 -4.36
N ASP A 124 -18.01 -2.76 -5.49
CA ASP A 124 -18.50 -1.87 -6.55
C ASP A 124 -18.24 -2.48 -7.92
N GLN A 125 -19.29 -2.72 -8.70
CA GLN A 125 -19.23 -3.05 -10.14
C GLN A 125 -18.09 -4.00 -10.54
N ASP A 126 -17.98 -5.14 -9.85
CA ASP A 126 -16.99 -6.21 -10.02
C ASP A 126 -15.61 -6.02 -9.34
N GLU A 127 -15.44 -4.93 -8.60
CA GLU A 127 -14.25 -4.67 -7.79
C GLU A 127 -14.55 -4.82 -6.30
N THR A 128 -13.64 -5.47 -5.57
CA THR A 128 -13.68 -5.51 -4.10
C THR A 128 -12.56 -4.64 -3.56
N TRP A 129 -12.90 -3.56 -2.88
CA TRP A 129 -11.97 -2.66 -2.24
C TRP A 129 -11.91 -2.92 -0.73
N PHE A 130 -10.71 -2.89 -0.17
CA PHE A 130 -10.55 -2.69 1.26
C PHE A 130 -10.26 -1.21 1.51
N VAL A 131 -10.90 -0.66 2.53
CA VAL A 131 -10.68 0.71 2.98
C VAL A 131 -10.48 0.72 4.48
N LEU A 132 -9.24 0.99 4.90
CA LEU A 132 -8.87 1.19 6.29
C LEU A 132 -8.86 2.68 6.58
N ASN A 133 -9.82 3.14 7.40
CA ASN A 133 -9.80 4.51 7.89
C ASN A 133 -8.73 4.64 8.99
N VAL A 134 -7.81 5.58 8.81
CA VAL A 134 -6.70 5.87 9.73
C VAL A 134 -6.77 7.34 10.14
N ASN A 135 -6.32 7.68 11.34
CA ASN A 135 -6.34 9.07 11.83
C ASN A 135 -7.71 9.77 11.72
N ASN A 136 -8.80 9.10 12.12
CA ASN A 136 -10.18 9.62 12.18
C ASN A 136 -10.39 10.76 13.19
N ARG A 137 -9.33 11.51 13.54
CA ARG A 137 -9.42 12.73 14.33
C ARG A 137 -9.65 13.93 13.44
#